data_AF-A0A537ER30-F1
#
_entry.id   AF-A0A537ER30-F1
#
_cell.length_a   1.000
_cell.length_b   1.000
_cell.length_c   1.000
_cell.angle_alpha   90.00
_cell.angle_beta   90.00
_cell.angle_gamma   90.00
#
_symmetry.space_group_name_H-M   'P 1'
#
loop_
_entity.id
_entity.type
_entity.pdbx_description
1 polymer ?
#
loop_
_entity_poly.entity_id
_entity_poly.type
_entity_poly.pdbx_seq_one_letter_code
_entity_poly.pdbx_strand_id
1 'polypeptide(L)'
;MKRAYSLIMITLMIGSVFGTLAYYTFFTPNCPLPSGGTPIVLGSGFTNINGVDYTEINVTFTAEAQQVAASSITFRTTSFLDPTIPHLRNGACVTEPDAPFQVTLQVAFSDGASQTFPPITYGGNPPSQSFPPFFITHGTLQAGVQSLQGQDYLNLFLNTNTA
;
A
#
# COMPACT_ATOMS: atom_id res chain seq x y z
N MET A 1 -12.04 55.36 5.03
CA MET A 1 -12.36 54.30 6.01
C MET A 1 -12.39 52.88 5.40
N LYS A 2 -13.05 52.63 4.26
CA LYS A 2 -13.12 51.28 3.64
C LYS A 2 -11.77 50.60 3.34
N ARG A 3 -10.73 51.36 2.97
CA ARG A 3 -9.38 50.84 2.66
C ARG A 3 -8.62 50.29 3.88
N ALA A 4 -8.87 50.82 5.07
CA ALA A 4 -8.20 50.37 6.30
C ALA A 4 -8.73 49.00 6.77
N TYR A 5 -10.05 48.78 6.66
CA TYR A 5 -10.66 47.49 6.97
C TYR A 5 -10.23 46.37 6.02
N SER A 6 -10.04 46.67 4.72
CA SER A 6 -9.48 45.69 3.78
C SER A 6 -8.04 45.30 4.13
N LEU A 7 -7.20 46.25 4.54
CA LEU A 7 -5.82 45.94 4.94
C LEU A 7 -5.77 45.04 6.17
N ILE A 8 -6.58 45.33 7.20
CA ILE A 8 -6.65 44.50 8.42
C ILE A 8 -7.12 43.08 8.11
N MET A 9 -8.14 42.93 7.25
CA MET A 9 -8.64 41.62 6.84
C MET A 9 -7.58 40.81 6.07
N ILE A 10 -6.83 41.45 5.18
CA ILE A 10 -5.73 40.79 4.44
C ILE A 10 -4.63 40.34 5.41
N THR A 11 -4.24 41.18 6.38
CA THR A 11 -3.23 40.82 7.38
C THR A 11 -3.68 39.65 8.25
N LEU A 12 -4.96 39.61 8.64
CA LEU A 12 -5.52 38.49 9.39
C LEU A 12 -5.56 37.20 8.57
N MET A 13 -5.97 37.25 7.31
CA MET A 13 -5.99 36.07 6.43
C MET A 13 -4.59 35.51 6.21
N ILE A 14 -3.60 36.38 5.97
CA ILE A 14 -2.20 35.98 5.79
C ILE A 14 -1.66 35.42 7.11
N GLY A 15 -1.90 36.10 8.23
CA GLY A 15 -1.48 35.66 9.56
C GLY A 15 -2.08 34.30 9.95
N SER A 16 -3.35 34.05 9.62
CA SER A 16 -3.97 32.75 9.87
C SER A 16 -3.35 31.65 9.03
N VAL A 17 -3.07 31.88 7.74
CA VAL A 17 -2.44 30.85 6.88
C VAL A 17 -1.06 30.48 7.41
N PHE A 18 -0.22 31.45 7.74
CA PHE A 18 1.10 31.20 8.31
C PHE A 18 1.03 30.60 9.72
N GLY A 19 0.08 31.02 10.55
CA GLY A 19 -0.16 30.44 11.87
C GLY A 19 -0.58 28.98 11.79
N THR A 20 -1.44 28.64 10.83
CA THR A 20 -1.84 27.23 10.61
C THR A 20 -0.65 26.42 10.09
N LEU A 21 0.12 26.95 9.13
CA LEU A 21 1.30 26.27 8.59
C LEU A 21 2.34 25.99 9.69
N ALA A 22 2.63 27.00 10.52
CA ALA A 22 3.52 26.88 11.67
C ALA A 22 3.00 25.85 12.68
N TYR A 23 1.69 25.86 12.95
CA TYR A 23 1.07 24.87 13.82
C TYR A 23 1.28 23.44 13.30
N TYR A 24 1.06 23.22 12.00
CA TYR A 24 1.31 21.92 11.38
C TYR A 24 2.79 21.54 11.48
N THR A 25 3.73 22.43 11.19
CA THR A 25 5.16 22.10 11.21
C THR A 25 5.73 21.84 12.60
N PHE A 26 5.21 22.51 13.64
CA PHE A 26 5.76 22.40 15.00
C PHE A 26 5.01 21.42 15.90
N PHE A 27 3.72 21.18 15.66
CA PHE A 27 2.87 20.42 16.58
C PHE A 27 2.27 19.14 15.98
N THR A 28 2.43 18.87 14.68
CA THR A 28 2.10 17.53 14.17
C THR A 28 3.28 16.57 14.36
N PRO A 29 3.07 15.40 14.98
CA PRO A 29 4.11 14.38 15.05
C PRO A 29 4.42 13.91 13.63
N ASN A 30 5.66 14.11 13.19
CA ASN A 30 6.15 13.61 11.92
C ASN A 30 6.81 12.25 12.16
N CYS A 31 6.09 11.17 11.90
CA CYS A 31 6.63 9.83 12.05
C CYS A 31 7.47 9.46 10.81
N PRO A 32 8.57 8.69 10.97
CA PRO A 32 9.38 8.25 9.85
C PRO A 32 8.51 7.46 8.85
N LEU A 33 8.63 7.81 7.57
CA LEU A 33 8.03 7.04 6.50
C LEU A 33 8.90 5.82 6.19
N PRO A 34 8.31 4.66 5.85
CA PRO A 34 9.06 3.55 5.29
C PRO A 34 9.89 4.03 4.10
N SER A 35 11.16 3.63 4.05
CA SER A 35 12.03 4.00 2.94
C SER A 35 11.52 3.32 1.66
N GLY A 36 11.14 4.12 0.67
CA GLY A 36 10.79 3.63 -0.67
C GLY A 36 11.89 2.72 -1.24
N GLY A 37 11.52 1.82 -2.14
CA GLY A 37 12.48 0.87 -2.73
C GLY A 37 11.83 -0.14 -3.66
N THR A 38 12.57 -1.15 -4.09
CA THR A 38 12.01 -2.30 -4.80
C THR A 38 11.48 -3.32 -3.80
N PRO A 39 10.32 -3.95 -4.07
CA PRO A 39 9.84 -5.04 -3.24
C PRO A 39 10.82 -6.23 -3.32
N ILE A 40 10.83 -7.07 -2.31
CA ILE A 40 11.70 -8.26 -2.26
C ILE A 40 10.96 -9.41 -2.92
N VAL A 41 11.52 -9.95 -4.02
CA VAL A 41 10.98 -11.14 -4.69
C VAL A 41 11.74 -12.37 -4.20
N LEU A 42 11.05 -13.27 -3.51
CA LEU A 42 11.65 -14.47 -2.90
C LEU A 42 11.69 -15.66 -3.85
N GLY A 43 10.79 -15.70 -4.83
CA GLY A 43 10.72 -16.77 -5.81
C GLY A 43 9.57 -16.58 -6.78
N SER A 44 9.61 -17.35 -7.86
CA SER A 44 8.55 -17.41 -8.85
C SER A 44 8.35 -18.85 -9.32
N GLY A 45 7.11 -19.21 -9.61
CA GLY A 45 6.73 -20.54 -10.07
C GLY A 45 5.48 -20.52 -10.94
N PHE A 46 4.98 -21.72 -11.24
CA PHE A 46 3.70 -21.92 -11.88
C PHE A 46 2.82 -22.74 -10.95
N THR A 47 1.56 -22.34 -10.84
CA THR A 47 0.57 -23.03 -10.02
C THR A 47 -0.73 -23.16 -10.79
N ASN A 48 -1.46 -24.23 -10.53
CA ASN A 48 -2.78 -24.43 -11.11
C ASN A 48 -3.84 -24.23 -10.01
N ILE A 49 -4.71 -23.24 -10.19
CA ILE A 49 -5.78 -22.94 -9.24
C ILE A 49 -7.11 -23.09 -9.99
N ASN A 50 -7.91 -24.07 -9.57
CA ASN A 50 -9.20 -24.39 -10.19
C ASN A 50 -9.12 -24.65 -11.70
N GLY A 51 -8.06 -25.32 -12.17
CA GLY A 51 -7.89 -25.65 -13.59
C GLY A 51 -7.33 -24.52 -14.45
N VAL A 52 -6.98 -23.38 -13.85
CA VAL A 52 -6.34 -22.24 -14.53
C VAL A 52 -4.88 -22.14 -14.08
N ASP A 53 -3.97 -22.01 -15.04
CA ASP A 53 -2.55 -21.83 -14.78
C ASP A 53 -2.22 -20.36 -14.47
N TYR A 54 -1.48 -20.16 -13.39
CA TYR A 54 -1.00 -18.86 -12.95
C TYR A 54 0.52 -18.90 -12.81
N THR A 55 1.16 -17.79 -13.20
CA THR A 55 2.48 -17.46 -12.68
C THR A 55 2.31 -17.02 -11.24
N GLU A 56 3.01 -17.67 -10.32
CA GLU A 56 3.05 -17.33 -8.91
C GLU A 56 4.34 -16.57 -8.61
N ILE A 57 4.25 -15.46 -7.88
CA ILE A 57 5.42 -14.68 -7.44
C ILE A 57 5.29 -14.40 -5.95
N ASN A 58 6.31 -14.78 -5.18
CA ASN A 58 6.36 -14.56 -3.74
C ASN A 58 7.03 -13.22 -3.47
N VAL A 59 6.29 -12.28 -2.89
CA VAL A 59 6.71 -10.88 -2.79
C VAL A 59 6.51 -10.34 -1.37
N THR A 60 7.56 -9.78 -0.79
CA THR A 60 7.49 -8.96 0.41
C THR A 60 7.55 -7.49 0.01
N PHE A 61 6.46 -6.77 0.27
CA PHE A 61 6.44 -5.32 0.15
C PHE A 61 7.01 -4.67 1.41
N THR A 62 7.71 -3.55 1.24
CA THR A 62 8.40 -2.81 2.30
C THR A 62 8.08 -1.31 2.27
N ALA A 63 7.35 -0.84 1.25
CA ALA A 63 6.95 0.56 1.12
C ALA A 63 5.75 0.77 0.18
N GLU A 64 5.26 2.00 0.15
CA GLU A 64 4.31 2.47 -0.86
C GLU A 64 4.98 2.66 -2.23
N ALA A 65 4.15 2.69 -3.29
CA ALA A 65 4.56 2.88 -4.67
C ALA A 65 5.60 1.86 -5.20
N GLN A 66 5.72 0.71 -4.54
CA GLN A 66 6.44 -0.44 -5.04
C GLN A 66 5.62 -1.16 -6.09
N GLN A 67 6.29 -1.77 -7.06
CA GLN A 67 5.61 -2.46 -8.15
C GLN A 67 6.25 -3.80 -8.47
N VAL A 68 5.40 -4.76 -8.81
CA VAL A 68 5.79 -6.05 -9.39
C VAL A 68 4.94 -6.26 -10.63
N ALA A 69 5.59 -6.39 -11.77
CA ALA A 69 4.93 -6.60 -13.05
C ALA A 69 5.26 -7.98 -13.60
N ALA A 70 4.26 -8.64 -14.19
CA ALA A 70 4.46 -9.81 -15.01
C ALA A 70 3.51 -9.76 -16.21
N SER A 71 4.07 -9.75 -17.42
CA SER A 71 3.32 -9.66 -18.67
C SER A 71 2.36 -8.45 -18.70
N SER A 72 1.05 -8.69 -18.82
CA SER A 72 0.00 -7.68 -18.99
C SER A 72 -0.60 -7.18 -17.66
N ILE A 73 -0.02 -7.57 -16.53
CA ILE A 73 -0.56 -7.27 -15.20
C ILE A 73 0.57 -6.69 -14.33
N THR A 74 0.29 -5.57 -13.65
CA THR A 74 1.20 -4.93 -12.69
C THR A 74 0.52 -4.76 -11.35
N PHE A 75 1.11 -5.29 -10.28
CA PHE A 75 0.73 -4.99 -8.91
C PHE A 75 1.51 -3.78 -8.43
N ARG A 76 0.83 -2.84 -7.76
CA ARG A 76 1.43 -1.66 -7.16
C ARG A 76 0.92 -1.48 -5.73
N THR A 77 1.80 -1.20 -4.79
CA THR A 77 1.38 -0.78 -3.44
C THR A 77 0.87 0.65 -3.47
N THR A 78 -0.35 0.84 -2.98
CA THR A 78 -0.97 2.17 -2.82
C THR A 78 -0.95 2.65 -1.37
N SER A 79 -0.89 1.72 -0.42
CA SER A 79 -0.58 2.01 0.97
C SER A 79 0.17 0.86 1.60
N PHE A 80 1.05 1.17 2.55
CA PHE A 80 1.83 0.19 3.28
C PHE A 80 2.06 0.65 4.72
N LEU A 81 1.81 -0.25 5.66
CA LEU A 81 2.08 -0.06 7.07
C LEU A 81 3.08 -1.12 7.54
N ASP A 82 4.28 -0.65 7.87
CA ASP A 82 5.26 -1.41 8.62
C ASP A 82 5.10 -1.09 10.11
N PRO A 83 4.66 -2.05 10.93
CA PRO A 83 4.42 -1.79 12.33
C PRO A 83 5.72 -1.74 13.17
N THR A 84 6.86 -2.14 12.60
CA THR A 84 8.20 -1.97 13.20
C THR A 84 8.74 -0.55 13.03
N ILE A 85 8.18 0.23 12.11
CA ILE A 85 8.50 1.64 11.91
C ILE A 85 7.49 2.48 12.70
N PRO A 86 7.94 3.51 13.45
CA PRO A 86 7.01 4.38 14.17
C PRO A 86 5.99 5.01 13.22
N HIS A 87 4.70 4.88 13.55
CA HIS A 87 3.59 5.41 12.76
C HIS A 87 2.60 6.17 13.66
N LEU A 88 1.81 7.06 13.06
CA LEU A 88 0.91 7.93 13.81
C LEU A 88 -0.31 7.16 14.32
N ARG A 89 -0.47 7.05 15.64
CA ARG A 89 -1.67 6.53 16.29
C ARG A 89 -2.05 7.44 17.45
N ASN A 90 -3.30 7.89 17.49
CA ASN A 90 -3.82 8.76 18.55
C ASN A 90 -2.97 10.03 18.81
N GLY A 91 -2.37 10.60 17.77
CA GLY A 91 -1.55 11.82 17.89
C GLY A 91 -0.13 11.60 18.46
N ALA A 92 0.33 10.35 18.54
CA ALA A 92 1.72 10.02 18.88
C ALA A 92 2.30 9.04 17.86
N CYS A 93 3.62 9.08 17.66
CA CYS A 93 4.30 8.03 16.90
C CYS A 93 4.48 6.82 17.81
N VAL A 94 3.94 5.67 17.41
CA VAL A 94 4.04 4.41 18.15
C VAL A 94 4.65 3.33 17.25
N THR A 95 5.28 2.35 17.87
CA THR A 95 5.78 1.16 17.20
C THR A 95 5.07 -0.05 17.80
N GLU A 96 4.61 -0.97 16.95
CA GLU A 96 3.90 -2.18 17.32
C GLU A 96 4.62 -3.38 16.68
N PRO A 97 5.85 -3.70 17.08
CA PRO A 97 6.73 -4.60 16.32
C PRO A 97 6.17 -6.03 16.15
N ASP A 98 5.20 -6.41 16.98
CA ASP A 98 4.50 -7.69 16.96
C ASP A 98 3.26 -7.70 16.03
N ALA A 99 2.78 -6.54 15.58
CA ALA A 99 1.63 -6.47 14.69
C ALA A 99 1.97 -6.96 13.27
N PRO A 100 0.97 -7.41 12.49
CA PRO A 100 1.18 -7.80 11.09
C PRO A 100 1.41 -6.56 10.21
N PHE A 101 2.12 -6.76 9.10
CA PHE A 101 2.18 -5.78 8.02
C PHE A 101 0.79 -5.59 7.42
N GLN A 102 0.48 -4.37 6.97
CA GLN A 102 -0.72 -4.10 6.20
C GLN A 102 -0.35 -3.48 4.86
N VAL A 103 -0.90 -4.01 3.77
CA VAL A 103 -0.65 -3.52 2.42
C VAL A 103 -1.95 -3.40 1.63
N THR A 104 -2.07 -2.34 0.84
CA THR A 104 -3.13 -2.22 -0.17
C THR A 104 -2.49 -2.29 -1.55
N LEU A 105 -2.98 -3.21 -2.37
CA LEU A 105 -2.46 -3.44 -3.72
C LEU A 105 -3.47 -2.95 -4.75
N GLN A 106 -3.01 -2.15 -5.70
CA GLN A 106 -3.70 -1.88 -6.95
C GLN A 106 -3.12 -2.78 -8.03
N VAL A 107 -3.98 -3.44 -8.79
CA VAL A 107 -3.62 -4.10 -10.03
C VAL A 107 -3.92 -3.17 -11.19
N ALA A 108 -2.96 -3.00 -12.09
CA ALA A 108 -3.10 -2.32 -13.36
C ALA A 108 -2.96 -3.34 -14.50
N PHE A 109 -3.89 -3.29 -15.45
CA PHE A 109 -3.91 -4.11 -16.64
C PHE A 109 -3.30 -3.35 -17.82
N SER A 110 -2.82 -4.08 -18.84
CA SER A 110 -2.14 -3.51 -20.00
C SER A 110 -2.98 -2.55 -20.84
N ASP A 111 -4.30 -2.63 -20.74
CA ASP A 111 -5.25 -1.73 -21.40
C ASP A 111 -5.53 -0.43 -20.60
N GLY A 112 -4.86 -0.25 -19.47
CA GLY A 112 -4.98 0.92 -18.61
C GLY A 112 -6.08 0.82 -17.55
N ALA A 113 -6.85 -0.27 -17.50
CA ALA A 113 -7.78 -0.50 -16.40
C ALA A 113 -7.02 -0.75 -15.10
N SER A 114 -7.57 -0.31 -13.97
CA SER A 114 -6.99 -0.59 -12.65
C SER A 114 -8.07 -0.93 -11.63
N GLN A 115 -7.76 -1.86 -10.74
CA GLN A 115 -8.64 -2.28 -9.65
C GLN A 115 -7.82 -2.44 -8.37
N THR A 116 -8.46 -2.30 -7.21
CA THR A 116 -7.76 -2.31 -5.91
C THR A 116 -8.26 -3.45 -5.05
N PHE A 117 -7.31 -4.23 -4.51
CA PHE A 117 -7.58 -5.25 -3.52
C PHE A 117 -7.97 -4.59 -2.18
N PRO A 118 -8.82 -5.24 -1.37
CA PRO A 118 -8.99 -4.87 0.03
C PRO A 118 -7.64 -4.85 0.77
N PRO A 119 -7.50 -4.10 1.89
CA PRO A 119 -6.29 -4.14 2.70
C PRO A 119 -5.95 -5.57 3.14
N ILE A 120 -4.71 -5.96 2.91
CA ILE A 120 -4.19 -7.30 3.19
C ILE A 120 -3.25 -7.23 4.39
N THR A 121 -3.43 -8.16 5.34
CA THR A 121 -2.50 -8.35 6.46
C THR A 121 -1.68 -9.61 6.29
N TYR A 122 -0.37 -9.53 6.52
CA TYR A 122 0.56 -10.67 6.46
C TYR A 122 1.71 -10.52 7.46
N GLY A 123 2.42 -11.62 7.77
CA GLY A 123 3.49 -11.64 8.77
C GLY A 123 3.00 -11.43 10.21
N GLY A 124 3.80 -10.73 11.03
CA GLY A 124 3.51 -10.43 12.43
C GLY A 124 3.78 -11.58 13.42
N ASN A 125 3.65 -11.27 14.72
CA ASN A 125 3.79 -12.22 15.82
C ASN A 125 2.74 -11.95 16.93
N PRO A 126 1.66 -12.74 17.04
CA PRO A 126 1.44 -14.02 16.37
C PRO A 126 1.18 -13.85 14.86
N PRO A 127 1.51 -14.86 14.03
CA PRO A 127 1.32 -14.79 12.60
C PRO A 127 -0.13 -14.50 12.22
N SER A 128 -0.33 -13.59 11.26
CA SER A 128 -1.63 -13.31 10.67
C SER A 128 -2.30 -14.58 10.14
N GLN A 129 -3.62 -14.67 10.24
CA GLN A 129 -4.37 -15.78 9.64
C GLN A 129 -4.18 -15.78 8.12
N SER A 130 -4.16 -16.98 7.53
CA SER A 130 -4.19 -17.13 6.08
C SER A 130 -5.54 -16.65 5.53
N PHE A 131 -5.53 -16.16 4.30
CA PHE A 131 -6.75 -15.98 3.53
C PHE A 131 -6.61 -16.72 2.19
N PRO A 132 -7.71 -17.27 1.65
CA PRO A 132 -7.67 -17.97 0.37
C PRO A 132 -7.33 -17.00 -0.77
N PRO A 133 -6.84 -17.48 -1.93
CA PRO A 133 -6.60 -16.63 -3.07
C PRO A 133 -7.81 -15.77 -3.43
N PHE A 134 -7.62 -14.46 -3.42
CA PHE A 134 -8.63 -13.50 -3.86
C PHE A 134 -8.23 -12.97 -5.23
N PHE A 135 -9.14 -13.11 -6.20
CA PHE A 135 -8.87 -12.78 -7.59
C PHE A 135 -9.68 -11.57 -8.05
N ILE A 136 -9.03 -10.74 -8.87
CA ILE A 136 -9.64 -9.70 -9.67
C ILE A 136 -9.53 -10.12 -11.14
N THR A 137 -10.64 -10.07 -11.85
CA THR A 137 -10.74 -10.41 -13.27
C THR A 137 -10.96 -9.15 -14.10
N HIS A 138 -10.27 -9.06 -15.23
CA HIS A 138 -10.48 -8.02 -16.22
C HIS A 138 -10.31 -8.59 -17.63
N GLY A 139 -11.42 -8.75 -18.34
CA GLY A 139 -11.43 -9.48 -19.61
C GLY A 139 -10.98 -10.93 -19.43
N THR A 140 -9.95 -11.34 -20.17
CA THR A 140 -9.31 -12.67 -20.06
C THR A 140 -8.19 -12.72 -19.00
N LEU A 141 -7.78 -11.57 -18.47
CA LEU A 141 -6.71 -11.46 -17.48
C LEU A 141 -7.26 -11.64 -16.07
N GLN A 142 -6.49 -12.33 -15.23
CA GLN A 142 -6.81 -12.52 -13.82
C GLN A 142 -5.57 -12.27 -12.97
N ALA A 143 -5.75 -11.48 -11.91
CA ALA A 143 -4.73 -11.17 -10.93
C ALA A 143 -5.21 -11.65 -9.56
N GLY A 144 -4.39 -12.40 -8.85
CA GLY A 144 -4.72 -12.93 -7.53
C GLY A 144 -3.70 -12.54 -6.48
N VAL A 145 -4.14 -12.58 -5.23
CA VAL A 145 -3.27 -12.43 -4.07
C VAL A 145 -3.69 -13.38 -2.96
N GLN A 146 -2.72 -13.92 -2.25
CA GLN A 146 -2.90 -14.78 -1.08
C GLN A 146 -1.86 -14.45 -0.02
N SER A 147 -2.26 -14.60 1.25
CA SER A 147 -1.35 -14.67 2.39
C SER A 147 -1.49 -16.04 3.05
N LEU A 148 -0.36 -16.64 3.38
CA LEU A 148 -0.28 -17.90 4.11
C LEU A 148 0.19 -17.62 5.53
N GLN A 149 -0.38 -18.35 6.49
CA GLN A 149 -0.01 -18.19 7.89
C GLN A 149 1.47 -18.52 8.09
N GLY A 150 2.18 -17.65 8.83
CA GLY A 150 3.60 -17.81 9.12
C GLY A 150 4.54 -17.36 8.01
N GLN A 151 4.02 -16.83 6.89
CA GLN A 151 4.83 -16.20 5.85
C GLN A 151 4.86 -14.68 6.02
N ASP A 152 6.02 -14.09 5.75
CA ASP A 152 6.28 -12.63 5.70
C ASP A 152 6.26 -12.09 4.26
N TYR A 153 5.63 -12.82 3.35
CA TYR A 153 5.41 -12.46 1.96
C TYR A 153 3.99 -12.79 1.50
N LEU A 154 3.59 -12.18 0.39
CA LEU A 154 2.37 -12.48 -0.33
C LEU A 154 2.66 -13.32 -1.56
N ASN A 155 1.77 -14.28 -1.85
CA ASN A 155 1.74 -14.99 -3.12
C ASN A 155 0.90 -14.18 -4.10
N LEU A 156 1.52 -13.66 -5.15
CA LEU A 156 0.84 -12.97 -6.24
C LEU A 156 0.61 -13.95 -7.39
N PHE A 157 -0.62 -14.02 -7.90
CA PHE A 157 -0.98 -14.89 -9.01
C PHE A 157 -1.28 -14.05 -10.25
N LEU A 158 -0.68 -14.39 -11.38
CA LEU A 158 -0.88 -13.71 -12.65
C LEU A 158 -1.28 -14.74 -13.70
N ASN A 159 -2.52 -14.65 -14.18
CA ASN A 159 -2.96 -15.46 -15.30
C ASN A 159 -2.42 -14.83 -16.59
N THR A 160 -1.46 -15.51 -17.20
CA THR A 160 -0.80 -15.08 -18.44
C THR A 160 -1.35 -15.79 -19.67
N ASN A 161 -2.52 -16.45 -19.59
CA ASN A 161 -3.21 -16.98 -20.77
C ASN A 161 -3.58 -15.83 -21.72
N THR A 162 -2.61 -15.57 -22.58
CA THR A 162 -2.70 -14.76 -23.78
C THR A 162 -3.34 -15.67 -24.81
N ALA A 163 -4.60 -15.38 -25.14
CA ALA A 163 -5.16 -15.80 -26.42
C ALA A 163 -4.47 -15.00 -27.54
#